data_AF-A0AAX1SS83-F1
#
_entry.id   AF-A0AAX1SS83-F1
#
_cell.length_a   1.000
_cell.length_b   1.000
_cell.length_c   1.000
_cell.angle_alpha   90.00
_cell.angle_beta   90.00
_cell.angle_gamma   90.00
#
_symmetry.space_group_name_H-M   'P 1'
#
loop_
_entity.id
_entity.type
_entity.pdbx_description
1 polymer ?
#
loop_
_entity_poly.entity_id
_entity_poly.type
_entity_poly.pdbx_seq_one_letter_code
_entity_poly.pdbx_strand_id
1 'polypeptide(L)'
;MAMTNKNVRVENDFLGGKELPIEAYYGIQTLRAVENFPITGYKIHESLIRAFAIVKKAAALANTDVGRLELNKGGVIAEAAQEILDGKWHDHFIVDPIQGGAGTSMNMNANEVIANRALELLGMEKGDYHYISPNSHVNMAQSTNDAFPTAIHIATLNALEGLLQTMGYMHDVFELKAEQFDHVIKMGRTHLQDAVPIRLGQEFKAYSRVLERDMKRIQQSRQHLYEVNMGATAVGTGLNADPEYIEAVVKHLAAISELPLVGAEDLVDATQNT
;
A
#
# COMPACT_ATOMS: atom_id res chain seq x y z
N MET A 1 44.29 11.40 -11.96
CA MET A 1 43.47 11.89 -10.84
C MET A 1 42.03 11.59 -11.18
N ALA A 2 41.44 10.56 -10.56
CA ALA A 2 40.05 10.22 -10.76
C ALA A 2 39.19 11.38 -10.25
N MET A 3 38.28 11.89 -11.08
CA MET A 3 37.27 12.83 -10.63
C MET A 3 36.38 12.09 -9.62
N THR A 4 36.54 12.37 -8.33
CA THR A 4 35.55 11.99 -7.33
C THR A 4 34.26 12.70 -7.69
N ASN A 5 33.29 11.93 -8.19
CA ASN A 5 31.99 12.42 -8.58
C ASN A 5 31.27 12.87 -7.30
N LYS A 6 31.31 14.17 -6.96
CA LYS A 6 30.80 14.73 -5.70
C LYS A 6 29.28 14.58 -5.48
N ASN A 7 28.56 13.96 -6.42
CA ASN A 7 27.10 13.85 -6.41
C ASN A 7 26.59 12.42 -6.17
N VAL A 8 27.45 11.51 -5.76
CA VAL A 8 27.07 10.12 -5.44
C VAL A 8 27.49 9.74 -4.02
N ARG A 9 26.69 8.88 -3.38
CA ARG A 9 27.08 8.14 -2.18
C ARG A 9 27.26 6.67 -2.51
N VAL A 10 28.09 5.96 -1.74
CA VAL A 10 28.28 4.52 -1.91
C VAL A 10 27.57 3.80 -0.78
N GLU A 11 26.67 2.88 -1.13
CA GLU A 11 26.07 1.95 -0.18
C GLU A 11 26.58 0.53 -0.44
N ASN A 12 26.51 -0.33 0.58
CA ASN A 12 26.94 -1.72 0.49
C ASN A 12 25.83 -2.64 1.01
N ASP A 13 25.61 -3.74 0.30
CA ASP A 13 24.81 -4.87 0.76
C ASP A 13 25.62 -6.17 0.62
N PHE A 14 24.97 -7.32 0.81
CA PHE A 14 25.62 -8.62 0.72
C PHE A 14 26.17 -8.96 -0.69
N LEU A 15 25.72 -8.25 -1.73
CA LEU A 15 26.18 -8.39 -3.11
C LEU A 15 27.29 -7.39 -3.47
N GLY A 16 27.74 -6.57 -2.52
CA GLY A 16 28.81 -5.59 -2.68
C GLY A 16 28.32 -4.14 -2.76
N GLY A 17 29.23 -3.24 -3.12
CA GLY A 17 28.97 -1.79 -3.15
C GLY A 17 28.38 -1.29 -4.46
N LYS A 18 27.57 -0.21 -4.39
CA LYS A 18 27.08 0.56 -5.54
C LYS A 18 27.05 2.05 -5.25
N GLU A 19 27.20 2.83 -6.31
CA GLU A 19 27.03 4.29 -6.28
C GLU A 19 25.55 4.65 -6.50
N LEU A 20 25.02 5.55 -5.67
CA LEU A 20 23.67 6.09 -5.75
C LEU A 20 23.71 7.62 -5.77
N PRO A 21 22.75 8.31 -6.42
CA PRO A 21 22.65 9.76 -6.33
C PRO A 21 22.54 10.24 -4.89
N ILE A 22 23.29 11.28 -4.52
CA ILE A 22 23.32 11.79 -3.12
C ILE A 22 21.93 12.26 -2.64
N GLU A 23 21.09 12.75 -3.55
CA GLU A 23 19.73 13.22 -3.28
C GLU A 23 18.70 12.08 -3.15
N ALA A 24 19.02 10.85 -3.56
CA ALA A 24 18.07 9.75 -3.51
C ALA A 24 17.78 9.30 -2.08
N TYR A 25 16.52 9.18 -1.66
CA TYR A 25 16.21 8.53 -0.38
C TYR A 25 16.17 7.00 -0.47
N TYR A 26 15.93 6.42 -1.65
CA TYR A 26 16.06 4.97 -1.83
C TYR A 26 17.52 4.52 -1.71
N GLY A 27 17.74 3.25 -1.37
CA GLY A 27 19.06 2.67 -1.14
C GLY A 27 19.44 1.62 -2.18
N ILE A 28 20.51 0.89 -1.87
CA ILE A 28 21.12 -0.07 -2.80
C ILE A 28 20.18 -1.19 -3.24
N GLN A 29 19.31 -1.71 -2.37
CA GLN A 29 18.43 -2.81 -2.74
C GLN A 29 17.36 -2.36 -3.73
N THR A 30 16.83 -1.14 -3.55
CA THR A 30 15.94 -0.51 -4.53
C THR A 30 16.61 -0.35 -5.88
N LEU A 31 17.84 0.19 -5.90
CA LEU A 31 18.58 0.36 -7.16
C LEU A 31 18.82 -0.96 -7.88
N ARG A 32 19.20 -2.02 -7.15
CA ARG A 32 19.34 -3.37 -7.72
C ARG A 32 18.02 -3.89 -8.29
N ALA A 33 16.91 -3.68 -7.62
CA ALA A 33 15.61 -4.12 -8.12
C ALA A 33 15.23 -3.42 -9.43
N VAL A 34 15.49 -2.12 -9.56
CA VAL A 34 15.26 -1.37 -10.80
C VAL A 34 16.09 -1.92 -11.95
N GLU A 35 17.36 -2.26 -11.70
CA GLU A 35 18.23 -2.86 -12.71
C GLU A 35 17.84 -4.31 -13.07
N ASN A 36 17.33 -5.07 -12.09
CA ASN A 36 16.93 -6.45 -12.29
C ASN A 36 15.57 -6.60 -13.01
N PHE A 37 14.67 -5.62 -12.86
CA PHE A 37 13.30 -5.69 -13.36
C PHE A 37 12.89 -4.48 -14.23
N PRO A 38 13.57 -4.20 -15.35
CA PRO A 38 13.17 -3.14 -16.28
C PRO A 38 12.02 -3.61 -17.20
N ILE A 39 10.83 -3.84 -16.64
CA ILE A 39 9.74 -4.53 -17.35
C ILE A 39 8.78 -3.57 -18.06
N THR A 40 8.14 -2.66 -17.32
CA THR A 40 7.04 -1.82 -17.82
C THR A 40 7.39 -0.34 -17.88
N GLY A 41 8.23 0.13 -16.95
CA GLY A 41 8.50 1.55 -16.76
C GLY A 41 7.37 2.31 -16.05
N TYR A 42 6.33 1.62 -15.57
CA TYR A 42 5.32 2.22 -14.72
C TYR A 42 5.87 2.45 -13.30
N LYS A 43 5.35 3.47 -12.64
CA LYS A 43 5.56 3.68 -11.21
C LYS A 43 4.52 2.91 -10.42
N ILE A 44 4.85 2.55 -9.18
CA ILE A 44 3.86 2.02 -8.24
C ILE A 44 2.78 3.08 -7.94
N HIS A 45 1.55 2.63 -7.73
CA HIS A 45 0.42 3.52 -7.49
C HIS A 45 0.55 4.23 -6.13
N GLU A 46 0.20 5.51 -6.06
CA GLU A 46 0.35 6.33 -4.84
C GLU A 46 -0.36 5.76 -3.62
N SER A 47 -1.53 5.13 -3.81
CA SER A 47 -2.27 4.44 -2.73
C SER A 47 -1.40 3.36 -2.05
N LEU A 48 -0.59 2.63 -2.82
CA LEU A 48 0.30 1.60 -2.28
C LEU A 48 1.50 2.20 -1.54
N ILE A 49 2.05 3.32 -2.02
CA ILE A 49 3.10 4.06 -1.32
C ILE A 49 2.59 4.53 0.05
N ARG A 50 1.40 5.14 0.08
CA ARG A 50 0.75 5.58 1.31
C ARG A 50 0.45 4.42 2.25
N ALA A 51 0.00 3.28 1.72
CA ALA A 51 -0.26 2.09 2.52
C ALA A 51 1.01 1.53 3.17
N PHE A 52 2.13 1.48 2.44
CA PHE A 52 3.42 1.14 3.03
C PHE A 52 3.82 2.10 4.15
N ALA A 53 3.62 3.40 3.96
CA ALA A 53 3.88 4.39 5.00
C ALA A 53 3.04 4.14 6.27
N ILE A 54 1.76 3.80 6.12
CA ILE A 54 0.89 3.40 7.24
C ILE A 54 1.46 2.18 7.96
N VAL A 55 1.84 1.13 7.22
CA VAL A 55 2.40 -0.10 7.79
C VAL A 55 3.68 0.18 8.57
N LYS A 56 4.61 0.93 7.98
CA LYS A 56 5.91 1.24 8.62
C LYS A 56 5.76 2.16 9.82
N LYS A 57 4.84 3.14 9.76
CA LYS A 57 4.51 3.99 10.90
C LYS A 57 3.93 3.17 12.05
N ALA A 58 2.94 2.31 11.77
CA ALA A 58 2.31 1.46 12.78
C ALA A 58 3.31 0.51 13.43
N ALA A 59 4.17 -0.13 12.64
CA ALA A 59 5.19 -1.03 13.14
C ALA A 59 6.24 -0.32 14.01
N ALA A 60 6.67 0.89 13.64
CA ALA A 60 7.62 1.67 14.44
C ALA A 60 7.02 2.07 15.80
N LEU A 61 5.77 2.52 15.82
CA LEU A 61 5.06 2.87 17.05
C LEU A 61 4.84 1.63 17.93
N ALA A 62 4.35 0.53 17.36
CA ALA A 62 4.15 -0.71 18.10
C ALA A 62 5.45 -1.26 18.71
N ASN A 63 6.55 -1.28 17.96
CA ASN A 63 7.85 -1.69 18.51
C ASN A 63 8.35 -0.75 19.61
N THR A 64 7.99 0.54 19.55
CA THR A 64 8.32 1.51 20.60
C THR A 64 7.49 1.26 21.86
N ASP A 65 6.19 0.99 21.72
CA ASP A 65 5.28 0.71 22.83
C ASP A 65 5.73 -0.52 23.64
N VAL A 66 6.20 -1.57 22.96
CA VAL A 66 6.74 -2.78 23.62
C VAL A 66 8.22 -2.67 24.01
N GLY A 67 8.83 -1.48 23.86
CA GLY A 67 10.22 -1.21 24.26
C GLY A 67 11.29 -1.92 23.42
N ARG A 68 10.95 -2.48 22.25
CA ARG A 68 11.90 -3.11 21.32
C ARG A 68 12.65 -2.09 20.47
N LEU A 69 12.03 -0.95 20.17
CA LEU A 69 12.62 0.17 19.46
C LEU A 69 12.76 1.38 20.40
N GLU A 70 13.93 2.00 20.42
CA GLU A 70 14.18 3.19 21.23
C GLU A 70 13.25 4.34 20.81
N LEU A 71 12.68 5.05 21.80
CA LEU A 71 11.69 6.11 21.60
C LEU A 71 12.10 7.14 20.55
N ASN A 72 13.36 7.58 20.56
CA ASN A 72 13.86 8.56 19.59
C ASN A 72 13.83 7.99 18.16
N LYS A 73 14.34 6.76 17.97
CA LYS A 73 14.33 6.08 16.66
C LYS A 73 12.90 5.82 16.16
N GLY A 74 12.02 5.35 17.05
CA GLY A 74 10.61 5.14 16.74
C GLY A 74 9.91 6.42 16.31
N GLY A 75 10.16 7.52 17.02
CA GLY A 75 9.61 8.84 16.70
C GLY A 75 10.02 9.33 15.31
N VAL A 76 11.31 9.34 14.99
CA VAL A 76 11.77 9.84 13.67
C VAL A 76 11.37 8.94 12.50
N ILE A 77 11.27 7.63 12.72
CA ILE A 77 10.75 6.69 11.71
C ILE A 77 9.26 6.95 11.47
N ALA A 78 8.48 7.14 12.54
CA ALA A 78 7.06 7.45 12.44
C ALA A 78 6.81 8.82 11.76
N GLU A 79 7.65 9.81 12.01
CA GLU A 79 7.60 11.13 11.36
C GLU A 79 7.96 11.04 9.87
N ALA A 80 9.05 10.34 9.51
CA ALA A 80 9.43 10.10 8.13
C ALA A 80 8.32 9.35 7.35
N ALA A 81 7.70 8.34 7.97
CA ALA A 81 6.57 7.64 7.38
C ALA A 81 5.34 8.55 7.25
N GLN A 82 5.08 9.45 8.21
CA GLN A 82 3.99 10.42 8.09
C GLN A 82 4.20 11.36 6.89
N GLU A 83 5.42 11.85 6.66
CA GLU A 83 5.70 12.69 5.49
C GLU A 83 5.38 11.98 4.17
N ILE A 84 5.65 10.68 4.06
CA ILE A 84 5.29 9.88 2.89
C ILE A 84 3.78 9.70 2.78
N LEU A 85 3.10 9.47 3.89
CA LEU A 85 1.64 9.39 3.94
C LEU A 85 1.00 10.71 3.45
N ASP A 86 1.62 11.85 3.78
CA ASP A 86 1.22 13.20 3.36
C ASP A 86 1.57 13.54 1.90
N GLY A 87 2.16 12.60 1.15
CA GLY A 87 2.47 12.75 -0.27
C GLY A 87 3.89 13.23 -0.58
N LYS A 88 4.77 13.39 0.41
CA LYS A 88 6.17 13.74 0.17
C LYS A 88 6.97 12.51 -0.25
N TRP A 89 8.04 12.74 -1.00
CA TRP A 89 9.05 11.72 -1.35
C TRP A 89 8.56 10.55 -2.22
N HIS A 90 7.34 10.61 -2.78
CA HIS A 90 6.79 9.55 -3.65
C HIS A 90 7.67 9.28 -4.88
N ASP A 91 8.40 10.29 -5.38
CA ASP A 91 9.35 10.13 -6.49
C ASP A 91 10.57 9.26 -6.16
N HIS A 92 10.80 8.91 -4.90
CA HIS A 92 11.85 7.97 -4.50
C HIS A 92 11.37 6.52 -4.46
N PHE A 93 10.10 6.25 -4.78
CA PHE A 93 9.58 4.91 -4.99
C PHE A 93 9.67 4.56 -6.47
N ILE A 94 10.80 3.96 -6.85
CA ILE A 94 11.23 3.85 -8.26
C ILE A 94 11.16 2.44 -8.82
N VAL A 95 10.77 1.45 -8.02
CA VAL A 95 10.65 0.06 -8.47
C VAL A 95 9.46 -0.14 -9.41
N ASP A 96 9.60 -1.08 -10.35
CA ASP A 96 8.52 -1.48 -11.26
C ASP A 96 7.44 -2.28 -10.50
N PRO A 97 6.14 -2.06 -10.78
CA PRO A 97 5.05 -2.88 -10.27
C PRO A 97 5.21 -4.37 -10.58
N ILE A 98 5.78 -4.71 -11.74
CA ILE A 98 6.04 -6.09 -12.16
C ILE A 98 7.50 -6.43 -11.79
N GLN A 99 7.67 -7.11 -10.67
CA GLN A 99 8.98 -7.48 -10.13
C GLN A 99 8.98 -8.92 -9.60
N GLY A 100 10.16 -9.54 -9.55
CA GLY A 100 10.36 -10.79 -8.83
C GLY A 100 10.41 -10.59 -7.31
N GLY A 101 10.33 -11.68 -6.55
CA GLY A 101 10.61 -11.66 -5.10
C GLY A 101 9.44 -11.26 -4.20
N ALA A 102 8.20 -11.50 -4.62
CA ALA A 102 6.99 -11.40 -3.78
C ALA A 102 6.78 -10.01 -3.11
N GLY A 103 7.16 -8.93 -3.79
CA GLY A 103 7.03 -7.56 -3.26
C GLY A 103 8.20 -7.11 -2.37
N THR A 104 9.25 -7.91 -2.24
CA THR A 104 10.41 -7.58 -1.38
C THR A 104 11.08 -6.29 -1.80
N SER A 105 11.18 -6.01 -3.11
CA SER A 105 11.80 -4.76 -3.56
C SER A 105 10.94 -3.54 -3.20
N MET A 106 9.61 -3.65 -3.21
CA MET A 106 8.74 -2.57 -2.76
C MET A 106 8.86 -2.34 -1.25
N ASN A 107 8.89 -3.42 -0.48
CA ASN A 107 9.08 -3.36 0.98
C ASN A 107 10.43 -2.70 1.32
N MET A 108 11.50 -3.12 0.65
CA MET A 108 12.83 -2.53 0.84
C MET A 108 12.93 -1.09 0.34
N ASN A 109 12.23 -0.73 -0.74
CA ASN A 109 12.15 0.65 -1.18
C ASN A 109 11.51 1.54 -0.11
N ALA A 110 10.42 1.09 0.53
CA ALA A 110 9.84 1.81 1.66
C ALA A 110 10.81 1.90 2.83
N ASN A 111 11.45 0.78 3.20
CA ASN A 111 12.40 0.72 4.32
C ASN A 111 13.58 1.69 4.13
N GLU A 112 14.19 1.71 2.95
CA GLU A 112 15.35 2.56 2.64
C GLU A 112 14.96 4.04 2.58
N VAL A 113 13.84 4.38 1.93
CA VAL A 113 13.35 5.77 1.86
C VAL A 113 13.07 6.32 3.26
N ILE A 114 12.36 5.56 4.09
CA ILE A 114 12.03 5.94 5.46
C ILE A 114 13.29 6.04 6.32
N ALA A 115 14.21 5.06 6.22
CA ALA A 115 15.46 5.08 6.99
C ALA A 115 16.29 6.33 6.68
N ASN A 116 16.52 6.62 5.39
CA ASN A 116 17.29 7.79 5.00
C ASN A 116 16.61 9.10 5.38
N ARG A 117 15.28 9.18 5.33
CA ARG A 117 14.57 10.37 5.79
C ARG A 117 14.63 10.53 7.31
N ALA A 118 14.52 9.44 8.06
CA ALA A 118 14.69 9.44 9.51
C ALA A 118 16.12 9.84 9.93
N LEU A 119 17.15 9.42 9.18
CA LEU A 119 18.53 9.86 9.39
C LEU A 119 18.68 11.38 9.26
N GLU A 120 18.10 11.96 8.21
CA GLU A 120 18.16 13.41 8.05
C GLU A 120 17.41 14.17 9.14
N LEU A 121 16.27 13.65 9.62
CA LEU A 121 15.55 14.23 10.77
C LEU A 121 16.41 14.22 12.05
N LEU A 122 17.35 13.27 12.17
CA LEU A 122 18.36 13.20 13.23
C LEU A 122 19.62 14.03 12.95
N GLY A 123 19.70 14.72 11.80
CA GLY A 123 20.88 15.47 11.37
C GLY A 123 22.05 14.60 10.89
N MET A 124 21.78 13.34 10.56
CA MET A 124 22.76 12.39 10.01
C MET A 124 22.72 12.38 8.48
N GLU A 125 23.77 11.85 7.85
CA GLU A 125 23.84 11.70 6.40
C GLU A 125 23.05 10.46 5.92
N LYS A 126 22.46 10.55 4.73
CA LYS A 126 21.83 9.39 4.07
C LYS A 126 22.84 8.26 3.89
N GLY A 127 22.46 7.03 4.22
CA GLY A 127 23.31 5.84 4.17
C GLY A 127 24.04 5.54 5.48
N ASP A 128 23.94 6.38 6.51
CA ASP A 128 24.49 6.12 7.85
C ASP A 128 23.61 5.13 8.65
N TYR A 129 23.45 3.93 8.11
CA TYR A 129 22.56 2.88 8.60
C TYR A 129 22.97 2.28 9.95
N HIS A 130 24.11 2.72 10.53
CA HIS A 130 24.47 2.40 11.90
C HIS A 130 23.45 2.98 12.90
N TYR A 131 22.95 4.18 12.63
CA TYR A 131 21.94 4.83 13.49
C TYR A 131 20.52 4.33 13.19
N ILE A 132 20.12 4.35 11.91
CA ILE A 132 18.81 3.87 11.44
C ILE A 132 18.99 2.90 10.27
N SER A 133 19.13 1.61 10.58
CA SER A 133 19.04 0.53 9.61
C SER A 133 17.64 0.35 8.99
N PRO A 134 17.53 0.24 7.64
CA PRO A 134 16.31 -0.15 6.95
C PRO A 134 15.77 -1.51 7.43
N ASN A 135 16.66 -2.47 7.73
CA ASN A 135 16.25 -3.81 8.14
C ASN A 135 16.03 -3.90 9.66
N SER A 136 16.99 -3.43 10.46
CA SER A 136 16.97 -3.65 11.91
C SER A 136 16.03 -2.71 12.66
N HIS A 137 15.69 -1.55 12.10
CA HIS A 137 14.80 -0.60 12.75
C HIS A 137 13.49 -0.41 11.96
N VAL A 138 13.56 -0.03 10.68
CA VAL A 138 12.33 0.25 9.91
C VAL A 138 11.53 -1.04 9.62
N ASN A 139 12.23 -2.15 9.36
CA ASN A 139 11.63 -3.47 9.15
C ASN A 139 11.66 -4.37 10.42
N MET A 140 11.83 -3.79 11.61
CA MET A 140 11.83 -4.54 12.87
C MET A 140 10.51 -5.30 13.05
N ALA A 141 10.61 -6.58 13.45
CA ALA A 141 9.47 -7.48 13.68
C ALA A 141 8.54 -7.66 12.46
N GLN A 142 9.06 -7.46 11.25
CA GLN A 142 8.31 -7.56 10.00
C GLN A 142 9.03 -8.48 9.01
N SER A 143 8.25 -9.04 8.09
CA SER A 143 8.69 -9.65 6.85
C SER A 143 8.12 -8.86 5.66
N THR A 144 8.57 -9.16 4.45
CA THR A 144 7.79 -8.77 3.27
C THR A 144 6.44 -9.47 3.27
N ASN A 145 6.39 -10.72 3.74
CA ASN A 145 5.24 -11.61 3.61
C ASN A 145 4.05 -11.24 4.51
N ASP A 146 4.23 -10.30 5.43
CA ASP A 146 3.15 -9.69 6.21
C ASP A 146 3.00 -8.19 5.92
N ALA A 147 4.10 -7.45 5.76
CA ALA A 147 4.04 -6.03 5.44
C ALA A 147 3.45 -5.73 4.06
N PHE A 148 3.83 -6.49 3.03
CA PHE A 148 3.38 -6.24 1.66
C PHE A 148 1.89 -6.57 1.47
N PRO A 149 1.36 -7.74 1.86
CA PRO A 149 -0.07 -8.02 1.70
C PRO A 149 -0.94 -7.07 2.51
N THR A 150 -0.51 -6.70 3.72
CA THR A 150 -1.20 -5.69 4.52
C THR A 150 -1.25 -4.33 3.81
N ALA A 151 -0.14 -3.90 3.20
CA ALA A 151 -0.14 -2.67 2.40
C ALA A 151 -1.08 -2.79 1.18
N ILE A 152 -1.16 -3.95 0.53
CA ILE A 152 -2.09 -4.20 -0.57
C ILE A 152 -3.55 -4.14 -0.11
N HIS A 153 -3.89 -4.74 1.04
CA HIS A 153 -5.23 -4.67 1.63
C HIS A 153 -5.64 -3.21 1.87
N ILE A 154 -4.80 -2.44 2.57
CA ILE A 154 -5.05 -1.02 2.87
C ILE A 154 -5.18 -0.20 1.59
N ALA A 155 -4.26 -0.37 0.64
CA ALA A 155 -4.27 0.37 -0.62
C ALA A 155 -5.54 0.07 -1.45
N THR A 156 -5.98 -1.19 -1.43
CA THR A 156 -7.19 -1.66 -2.13
C THR A 156 -8.44 -1.11 -1.47
N LEU A 157 -8.55 -1.19 -0.13
CA LEU A 157 -9.66 -0.63 0.63
C LEU A 157 -9.83 0.87 0.37
N ASN A 158 -8.74 1.63 0.35
CA ASN A 158 -8.77 3.05 0.03
C ASN A 158 -9.21 3.33 -1.41
N ALA A 159 -8.76 2.53 -2.38
CA ALA A 159 -9.17 2.66 -3.78
C ALA A 159 -10.65 2.28 -3.99
N LEU A 160 -11.14 1.27 -3.26
CA LEU A 160 -12.54 0.83 -3.34
C LEU A 160 -13.52 1.92 -2.91
N GLU A 161 -13.16 2.75 -1.94
CA GLU A 161 -14.01 3.87 -1.51
C GLU A 161 -14.24 4.87 -2.66
N GLY A 162 -13.17 5.25 -3.38
CA GLY A 162 -13.30 6.12 -4.56
C GLY A 162 -14.12 5.49 -5.70
N LEU A 163 -13.97 4.17 -5.90
CA LEU A 163 -14.78 3.42 -6.87
C LEU A 163 -16.27 3.44 -6.49
N LEU A 164 -16.61 3.16 -5.24
CA LEU A 164 -17.99 3.14 -4.76
C LEU A 164 -18.64 4.52 -4.85
N GLN A 165 -17.92 5.59 -4.54
CA GLN A 165 -18.41 6.96 -4.70
C GLN A 165 -18.69 7.28 -6.18
N THR A 166 -17.79 6.89 -7.08
CA THR A 166 -17.97 7.10 -8.53
C THR A 166 -19.16 6.30 -9.07
N MET A 167 -19.32 5.05 -8.65
CA MET A 167 -20.45 4.20 -9.01
C MET A 167 -21.77 4.75 -8.46
N GLY A 168 -21.77 5.29 -7.23
CA GLY A 168 -22.94 5.93 -6.62
C GLY A 168 -23.39 7.17 -7.40
N TYR A 169 -22.44 8.03 -7.78
CA TYR A 169 -22.75 9.17 -8.66
C TYR A 169 -23.34 8.73 -10.00
N MET A 170 -22.75 7.71 -10.64
CA MET A 170 -23.25 7.17 -11.91
C MET A 170 -24.66 6.56 -11.76
N HIS A 171 -24.92 5.87 -10.65
CA HIS A 171 -26.23 5.33 -10.30
C HIS A 171 -27.27 6.45 -10.22
N ASP A 172 -26.98 7.52 -9.49
CA ASP A 172 -27.91 8.64 -9.29
C ASP A 172 -28.23 9.37 -10.60
N VAL A 173 -27.23 9.51 -11.48
CA VAL A 173 -27.42 10.07 -12.82
C VAL A 173 -28.33 9.17 -13.67
N PHE A 174 -28.18 7.85 -13.61
CA PHE A 174 -29.08 6.93 -14.34
C PHE A 174 -30.50 6.94 -13.78
N GLU A 175 -30.68 7.05 -12.47
CA GLU A 175 -31.99 7.24 -11.84
C GLU A 175 -32.67 8.52 -12.33
N LEU A 176 -31.97 9.66 -12.30
CA LEU A 176 -32.48 10.93 -12.80
C LEU A 176 -32.86 10.84 -14.29
N LYS A 177 -32.02 10.18 -15.10
CA LYS A 177 -32.31 9.99 -16.54
C LYS A 177 -33.47 9.04 -16.78
N ALA A 178 -33.66 8.04 -15.92
CA ALA A 178 -34.82 7.16 -16.00
C ALA A 178 -36.14 7.95 -15.87
N GLU A 179 -36.21 8.87 -14.89
CA GLU A 179 -37.37 9.75 -14.71
C GLU A 179 -37.57 10.71 -15.89
N GLN A 180 -36.50 11.38 -16.32
CA GLN A 180 -36.54 12.31 -17.46
C GLN A 180 -37.01 11.63 -18.76
N PHE A 181 -36.67 10.36 -18.95
CA PHE A 181 -36.99 9.60 -20.16
C PHE A 181 -38.22 8.71 -20.04
N ASP A 182 -38.94 8.74 -18.91
CA ASP A 182 -40.07 7.81 -18.70
C ASP A 182 -41.20 8.03 -19.71
N HIS A 183 -41.38 9.24 -20.24
CA HIS A 183 -42.38 9.56 -21.25
C HIS A 183 -42.02 9.08 -22.68
N VAL A 184 -40.77 8.66 -22.93
CA VAL A 184 -40.28 8.32 -24.27
C VAL A 184 -40.52 6.83 -24.56
N ILE A 185 -41.46 6.53 -25.46
CA ILE A 185 -41.72 5.15 -25.92
C ILE A 185 -40.79 4.82 -27.09
N LYS A 186 -40.15 3.65 -27.05
CA LYS A 186 -39.27 3.12 -28.11
C LYS A 186 -39.54 1.64 -28.37
N MET A 187 -38.98 1.12 -29.46
CA MET A 187 -38.98 -0.32 -29.76
C MET A 187 -37.94 -1.04 -28.89
N GLY A 188 -38.37 -2.01 -28.10
CA GLY A 188 -37.47 -2.94 -27.41
C GLY A 188 -36.84 -3.91 -28.41
N ARG A 189 -35.64 -4.41 -28.11
CA ARG A 189 -34.95 -5.39 -28.96
C ARG A 189 -34.43 -6.58 -28.19
N THR A 190 -34.68 -7.77 -28.71
CA THR A 190 -34.12 -9.03 -28.24
C THR A 190 -33.41 -9.71 -29.40
N HIS A 191 -32.19 -10.22 -29.21
CA HIS A 191 -31.35 -10.69 -30.32
C HIS A 191 -31.15 -9.64 -31.44
N LEU A 192 -31.13 -8.36 -31.08
CA LEU A 192 -31.08 -7.20 -32.00
C LEU A 192 -32.28 -7.11 -32.97
N GLN A 193 -33.31 -7.93 -32.81
CA GLN A 193 -34.55 -7.87 -33.59
C GLN A 193 -35.60 -7.06 -32.83
N ASP A 194 -36.51 -6.42 -33.57
CA ASP A 194 -37.63 -5.68 -32.99
C ASP A 194 -38.54 -6.63 -32.19
N ALA A 195 -38.93 -6.19 -30.99
CA ALA A 195 -39.77 -6.96 -30.08
C ALA A 195 -41.08 -6.20 -29.80
N VAL A 196 -41.28 -5.73 -28.57
CA VAL A 196 -42.46 -4.97 -28.15
C VAL A 196 -42.05 -3.60 -27.62
N PRO A 197 -42.97 -2.61 -27.57
CA PRO A 197 -42.66 -1.29 -27.03
C PRO A 197 -42.18 -1.33 -25.57
N ILE A 198 -41.24 -0.44 -25.25
CA ILE A 198 -40.71 -0.19 -23.91
C ILE A 198 -40.49 1.32 -23.74
N ARG A 199 -40.50 1.83 -22.50
CA ARG A 199 -40.13 3.23 -22.25
C ARG A 199 -38.62 3.33 -22.05
N LEU A 200 -38.00 4.36 -22.60
CA LEU A 200 -36.56 4.60 -22.43
C LEU A 200 -36.19 4.75 -20.95
N GLY A 201 -37.09 5.33 -20.14
CA GLY A 201 -36.95 5.38 -18.68
C GLY A 201 -36.82 4.01 -18.03
N GLN A 202 -37.55 2.99 -18.51
CA GLN A 202 -37.45 1.61 -17.99
C GLN A 202 -36.07 1.00 -18.26
N GLU A 203 -35.47 1.26 -19.43
CA GLU A 203 -34.11 0.81 -19.75
C GLU A 203 -33.07 1.52 -18.88
N PHE A 204 -33.15 2.84 -18.72
CA PHE A 204 -32.22 3.58 -17.86
C PHE A 204 -32.33 3.17 -16.39
N LYS A 205 -33.55 2.91 -15.90
CA LYS A 205 -33.77 2.32 -14.58
C LYS A 205 -33.13 0.93 -14.47
N ALA A 206 -33.13 0.14 -15.53
CA ALA A 206 -32.44 -1.15 -15.52
C ALA A 206 -30.91 -0.99 -15.42
N TYR A 207 -30.33 0.05 -16.04
CA TYR A 207 -28.89 0.35 -15.93
C TYR A 207 -28.48 0.77 -14.51
N SER A 208 -29.26 1.61 -13.82
CA SER A 208 -28.97 1.96 -12.42
C SER A 208 -29.00 0.72 -11.52
N ARG A 209 -29.96 -0.19 -11.72
CA ARG A 209 -30.05 -1.46 -10.96
C ARG A 209 -28.84 -2.38 -11.16
N VAL A 210 -28.12 -2.30 -12.29
CA VAL A 210 -26.86 -3.03 -12.46
C VAL A 210 -25.82 -2.49 -11.47
N LEU A 211 -25.65 -1.17 -11.42
CA LEU A 211 -24.71 -0.52 -10.51
C LEU A 211 -25.04 -0.79 -9.05
N GLU A 212 -26.32 -0.76 -8.66
CA GLU A 212 -26.77 -1.08 -7.31
C GLU A 212 -26.33 -2.50 -6.88
N ARG A 213 -26.52 -3.49 -7.76
CA ARG A 213 -26.11 -4.87 -7.49
C ARG A 213 -24.59 -5.01 -7.40
N ASP A 214 -23.84 -4.32 -8.25
CA ASP A 214 -22.38 -4.42 -8.28
C ASP A 214 -21.74 -3.69 -7.09
N MET A 215 -22.25 -2.51 -6.71
CA MET A 215 -21.83 -1.83 -5.48
C MET A 215 -22.04 -2.72 -4.25
N LYS A 216 -23.18 -3.41 -4.15
CA LYS A 216 -23.44 -4.36 -3.06
C LYS A 216 -22.42 -5.51 -3.04
N ARG A 217 -22.06 -6.06 -4.19
CA ARG A 217 -21.04 -7.12 -4.30
C ARG A 217 -19.68 -6.62 -3.82
N ILE A 218 -19.27 -5.44 -4.26
CA ILE A 218 -17.99 -4.83 -3.85
C ILE A 218 -17.98 -4.56 -2.33
N GLN A 219 -19.05 -4.01 -1.77
CA GLN A 219 -19.20 -3.76 -0.33
C GLN A 219 -19.19 -5.03 0.52
N GLN A 220 -19.60 -6.17 -0.04
CA GLN A 220 -19.52 -7.47 0.61
C GLN A 220 -18.10 -8.03 0.52
N SER A 221 -17.49 -8.04 -0.67
CA SER A 221 -16.13 -8.55 -0.87
C SER A 221 -15.08 -7.77 -0.08
N ARG A 222 -15.25 -6.45 0.12
CA ARG A 222 -14.30 -5.64 0.90
C ARG A 222 -14.13 -6.10 2.35
N GLN A 223 -15.12 -6.81 2.92
CA GLN A 223 -15.03 -7.28 4.31
C GLN A 223 -13.83 -8.20 4.53
N HIS A 224 -13.47 -9.00 3.51
CA HIS A 224 -12.33 -9.91 3.57
C HIS A 224 -10.97 -9.19 3.59
N LEU A 225 -10.93 -7.92 3.19
CA LEU A 225 -9.69 -7.13 3.18
C LEU A 225 -9.40 -6.47 4.54
N TYR A 226 -10.36 -6.48 5.47
CA TYR A 226 -10.14 -5.91 6.81
C TYR A 226 -9.29 -6.82 7.70
N GLU A 227 -9.23 -8.11 7.39
CA GLU A 227 -8.35 -9.05 8.07
C GLU A 227 -6.93 -8.93 7.49
N VAL A 228 -5.93 -8.75 8.36
CA VAL A 228 -4.53 -8.58 7.96
C VAL A 228 -3.60 -9.49 8.76
N ASN A 229 -2.51 -9.93 8.15
CA ASN A 229 -1.57 -10.87 8.75
C ASN A 229 -0.35 -10.20 9.41
N MET A 230 -0.39 -8.90 9.74
CA MET A 230 0.76 -8.24 10.37
C MET A 230 1.17 -8.92 11.68
N GLY A 231 2.46 -9.23 11.78
CA GLY A 231 2.98 -10.03 12.89
C GLY A 231 3.15 -11.50 12.53
N ALA A 232 2.69 -11.95 11.38
CA ALA A 232 2.95 -13.29 10.84
C ALA A 232 4.44 -13.56 10.57
N THR A 233 5.19 -12.52 10.22
CA THR A 233 6.59 -12.57 9.80
C THR A 233 6.81 -13.44 8.55
N ALA A 234 7.80 -14.33 8.54
CA ALA A 234 8.24 -15.02 7.33
C ALA A 234 7.19 -16.01 6.78
N VAL A 235 6.57 -16.81 7.66
CA VAL A 235 5.72 -17.96 7.28
C VAL A 235 4.48 -18.11 8.17
N GLY A 236 4.08 -17.04 8.89
CA GLY A 236 2.89 -17.06 9.74
C GLY A 236 3.09 -17.47 11.19
N THR A 237 4.27 -17.96 11.58
CA THR A 237 4.52 -18.42 12.96
C THR A 237 4.73 -17.30 13.97
N GLY A 238 4.87 -16.05 13.51
CA GLY A 238 5.22 -14.91 14.36
C GLY A 238 6.64 -14.93 14.92
N LEU A 239 7.53 -15.75 14.36
CA LEU A 239 8.92 -15.80 14.80
C LEU A 239 9.60 -14.43 14.65
N ASN A 240 10.21 -13.93 15.74
CA ASN A 240 10.79 -12.59 15.87
C ASN A 240 9.79 -11.44 16.03
N ALA A 241 8.49 -11.72 16.19
CA ALA A 241 7.48 -10.77 16.62
C ALA A 241 7.06 -11.08 18.06
N ASP A 242 7.08 -10.07 18.92
CA ASP A 242 6.58 -10.19 20.29
C ASP A 242 5.03 -10.27 20.25
N PRO A 243 4.35 -11.17 21.00
CA PRO A 243 2.90 -11.21 21.02
C PRO A 243 2.25 -9.85 21.35
N GLU A 244 2.85 -9.07 22.25
CA GLU A 244 2.37 -7.71 22.57
C GLU A 244 2.54 -6.75 21.39
N TYR A 245 3.57 -6.95 20.56
CA TYR A 245 3.78 -6.17 19.34
C TYR A 245 2.70 -6.49 18.30
N ILE A 246 2.31 -7.76 18.14
CA ILE A 246 1.28 -8.18 17.19
C ILE A 246 -0.05 -7.50 17.52
N GLU A 247 -0.43 -7.47 18.80
CA GLU A 247 -1.63 -6.74 19.21
C GLU A 247 -1.52 -5.22 19.01
N ALA A 248 -0.36 -4.64 19.35
CA ALA A 248 -0.14 -3.21 19.24
C ALA A 248 -0.13 -2.73 17.79
N VAL A 249 0.51 -3.48 16.88
CA VAL A 249 0.64 -3.08 15.47
C VAL A 249 -0.72 -3.07 14.77
N VAL A 250 -1.60 -4.04 15.04
CA VAL A 250 -2.97 -4.05 14.49
C VAL A 250 -3.78 -2.83 14.98
N LYS A 251 -3.66 -2.48 16.26
CA LYS A 251 -4.32 -1.29 16.83
C LYS A 251 -3.85 0.00 16.15
N HIS A 252 -2.53 0.15 15.97
CA HIS A 252 -1.96 1.30 15.27
C HIS A 252 -2.36 1.34 13.79
N LEU A 253 -2.38 0.19 13.10
CA LEU A 253 -2.84 0.11 11.71
C LEU A 253 -4.28 0.61 11.58
N ALA A 254 -5.19 0.10 12.41
CA ALA A 254 -6.59 0.53 12.38
C ALA A 254 -6.73 2.04 12.69
N ALA A 255 -6.01 2.54 13.70
CA ALA A 255 -6.07 3.94 14.08
C ALA A 255 -5.51 4.90 13.01
N ILE A 256 -4.38 4.56 12.38
CA ILE A 256 -3.72 5.41 11.38
C ILE A 256 -4.43 5.35 10.03
N SER A 257 -4.93 4.17 9.64
CA SER A 257 -5.64 3.99 8.37
C SER A 257 -7.10 4.46 8.41
N GLU A 258 -7.67 4.63 9.61
CA GLU A 258 -9.11 4.87 9.82
C GLU A 258 -9.99 3.74 9.25
N LEU A 259 -9.42 2.55 9.07
CA LEU A 259 -10.10 1.35 8.60
C LEU A 259 -10.35 0.40 9.78
N PRO A 260 -11.44 -0.38 9.78
CA PRO A 260 -11.75 -1.37 10.83
C PRO A 260 -10.89 -2.64 10.68
N LEU A 261 -9.56 -2.47 10.59
CA LEU A 261 -8.63 -3.57 10.41
C LEU A 261 -8.57 -4.44 11.67
N VAL A 262 -8.51 -5.76 11.46
CA VAL A 262 -8.37 -6.77 12.50
C VAL A 262 -7.24 -7.73 12.14
N GLY A 263 -6.56 -8.28 13.15
CA GLY A 263 -5.55 -9.31 12.94
C GLY A 263 -6.22 -10.63 12.54
N ALA A 264 -5.56 -11.39 11.67
CA ALA A 264 -6.06 -12.69 11.26
C ALA A 264 -6.12 -13.69 12.41
N GLU A 265 -7.12 -14.57 12.41
CA GLU A 265 -7.27 -15.60 13.44
C GLU A 265 -6.15 -16.66 13.36
N ASP A 266 -5.72 -17.00 12.14
CA ASP A 266 -4.60 -17.90 11.86
C ASP A 266 -3.60 -17.21 10.90
N LEU A 267 -2.44 -16.84 11.45
CA LEU A 267 -1.40 -16.14 10.71
C LEU A 267 -0.68 -17.03 9.68
N VAL A 268 -0.68 -18.36 9.85
CA VAL A 268 -0.11 -19.29 8.87
C VAL A 268 -1.02 -19.40 7.66
N ASP A 269 -2.32 -19.58 7.89
CA ASP A 269 -3.32 -19.57 6.82
C ASP A 269 -3.31 -18.24 6.07
N ALA A 270 -3.37 -17.12 6.80
CA ALA A 270 -3.38 -15.79 6.20
C ALA A 270 -2.11 -15.54 5.37
N THR A 271 -0.93 -15.95 5.83
CA THR A 271 0.30 -15.78 5.03
C THR A 271 0.30 -16.57 3.73
N GLN A 272 -0.42 -17.69 3.68
CA GLN A 272 -0.54 -18.51 2.47
C GLN A 272 -1.65 -18.03 1.52
N ASN A 273 -2.73 -17.46 2.06
CA ASN A 273 -3.99 -17.24 1.35
C ASN A 273 -4.44 -15.78 1.24
N THR A 274 -3.61 -14.82 1.70
CA THR A 274 -3.88 -13.38 1.58
C THR A 274 -3.80 -12.85 0.15
#